data_AF-A0A0S4M7P7-F1
#
_entry.id   AF-A0A0S4M7P7-F1
#
_cell.length_a   1.000
_cell.length_b   1.000
_cell.length_c   1.000
_cell.angle_alpha   90.00
_cell.angle_beta   90.00
_cell.angle_gamma   90.00
#
_symmetry.space_group_name_H-M   'P 1'
#
loop_
_entity.id
_entity.type
_entity.pdbx_description
1 polymer ?
#
loop_
_entity_poly.entity_id
_entity_poly.type
_entity_poly.pdbx_seq_one_letter_code
_entity_poly.pdbx_strand_id
1 'polypeptide(L)'
;MINSSTTSALYKYCDLETEKEKAVCDLPKPNNVDMDALLDIISVNSYVRYANYRYIVKQKSSLDDINPINNKKWKERINDEFKSIIESSLTLFASKLNKLNCGSWGEKKEFLAAISGEVSSNYPFKIINDLIIDIIDKKIANVVLSHAEKTIEDIINNSCRSYDELYKIIPQKAGETLIKEDSRLGLINNIAHKISEFHKKQYRYIEKKLKRYFNIAKMPFITYIELYLNHLAENYDSMLMKSIELLYSIGSDNECCMSFAFDTFLGKMMVHNKAQKIHDIVLSSTSYYTSFELKKLLRDSVSSGKIKSFDISIVRGYRLHGITQEYCKAFRRFIERSQKNLEVRIIECLTRKDTIIIDNGTIIACDKKFMEEIVSYSIKHLEEKIISSIRQNI
;
A
#
# COMPACT_ATOMS: atom_id res chain seq x y z
N MET A 1 54.41 0.13 4.46
CA MET A 1 54.41 1.56 4.09
C MET A 1 54.04 1.67 2.63
N ILE A 2 52.85 2.22 2.33
CA ILE A 2 52.58 3.27 1.34
C ILE A 2 51.15 3.73 1.64
N ASN A 3 51.02 5.03 1.78
CA ASN A 3 49.89 5.76 2.30
C ASN A 3 48.98 6.22 1.14
N SER A 4 47.69 6.31 1.43
CA SER A 4 46.71 7.33 1.01
C SER A 4 46.74 7.93 -0.40
N SER A 5 45.65 7.79 -1.14
CA SER A 5 44.73 8.91 -1.43
C SER A 5 43.54 8.42 -2.28
N THR A 6 42.36 8.34 -1.66
CA THR A 6 41.09 8.18 -2.37
C THR A 6 40.47 9.56 -2.44
N THR A 7 40.56 10.21 -3.59
CA THR A 7 40.04 11.57 -3.79
C THR A 7 38.53 11.50 -3.96
N SER A 8 37.85 12.03 -2.96
CA SER A 8 36.48 12.54 -2.98
C SER A 8 36.23 13.40 -4.22
N ALA A 9 35.13 13.15 -4.92
CA ALA A 9 34.51 14.12 -5.82
C ALA A 9 33.02 14.22 -5.49
N LEU A 10 32.72 14.81 -4.34
CA LEU A 10 31.45 15.48 -4.07
C LEU A 10 31.38 16.71 -4.99
N TYR A 11 30.50 16.68 -5.99
CA TYR A 11 30.19 17.86 -6.78
C TYR A 11 29.37 18.85 -5.93
N LYS A 12 30.06 19.86 -5.40
CA LYS A 12 29.48 21.17 -5.07
C LYS A 12 29.28 21.93 -6.38
N TYR A 13 28.08 22.40 -6.65
CA TYR A 13 27.75 23.83 -6.80
C TYR A 13 26.26 23.98 -7.18
N CYS A 14 25.50 24.61 -6.27
CA CYS A 14 24.33 25.42 -6.60
C CYS A 14 24.81 26.82 -7.02
N ASP A 15 23.92 27.55 -7.69
CA ASP A 15 24.00 28.94 -8.16
C ASP A 15 24.56 29.13 -9.57
N LEU A 16 23.66 29.46 -10.49
CA LEU A 16 23.79 30.61 -11.42
C LEU A 16 22.44 30.86 -12.11
N GLU A 17 21.79 31.95 -11.72
CA GLU A 17 20.72 32.61 -12.49
C GLU A 17 21.30 33.35 -13.71
N THR A 18 20.49 33.36 -14.79
CA THR A 18 20.44 34.31 -15.93
C THR A 18 21.66 34.53 -16.82
N GLU A 19 21.52 34.21 -18.11
CA GLU A 19 21.46 35.22 -19.18
C GLU A 19 20.94 34.63 -20.51
N LYS A 20 20.00 35.34 -21.13
CA LYS A 20 19.53 35.11 -22.51
C LYS A 20 20.52 35.77 -23.46
N GLU A 21 20.88 35.13 -24.57
CA GLU A 21 20.81 35.78 -25.89
C GLU A 21 20.90 34.83 -27.09
N LYS A 22 20.49 35.37 -28.24
CA LYS A 22 19.87 34.73 -29.41
C LYS A 22 20.86 34.05 -30.34
N ALA A 23 20.39 33.00 -31.02
CA ALA A 23 20.71 32.77 -32.43
C ALA A 23 19.42 32.42 -33.18
N VAL A 24 19.03 33.31 -34.08
CA VAL A 24 17.90 33.17 -35.01
C VAL A 24 18.36 32.26 -36.16
N CYS A 25 17.80 31.07 -36.23
CA CYS A 25 17.70 30.32 -37.49
C CYS A 25 16.21 30.20 -37.79
N ASP A 26 15.78 30.69 -38.95
CA ASP A 26 14.41 30.62 -39.44
C ASP A 26 13.97 29.15 -39.55
N LEU A 27 13.30 28.65 -38.52
CA LEU A 27 12.54 27.42 -38.56
C LEU A 27 11.09 27.75 -38.96
N PRO A 28 10.47 26.95 -39.86
CA PRO A 28 9.06 27.10 -40.17
C PRO A 28 8.25 27.00 -38.88
N LYS A 29 7.31 27.92 -38.69
CA LYS A 29 6.45 28.01 -37.50
C LYS A 29 5.96 26.61 -37.10
N PRO A 30 6.21 26.14 -35.86
CA PRO A 30 5.56 24.93 -35.40
C PRO A 30 4.07 25.24 -35.35
N ASN A 31 3.29 24.53 -36.17
CA ASN A 31 1.85 24.45 -35.95
C ASN A 31 1.68 24.07 -34.47
N ASN A 32 0.99 24.90 -33.69
CA ASN A 32 0.57 24.55 -32.33
C ASN A 32 -0.40 23.38 -32.48
N VAL A 33 0.16 22.17 -32.53
CA VAL A 33 -0.58 20.93 -32.54
C VAL A 33 -1.05 20.69 -31.10
N ASP A 34 -2.34 20.41 -31.01
CA ASP A 34 -3.21 20.37 -29.84
C ASP A 34 -2.62 19.58 -28.66
N MET A 35 -1.91 20.29 -27.76
CA MET A 35 -1.38 19.72 -26.52
C MET A 35 -2.50 19.19 -25.62
N ASP A 36 -3.70 19.76 -25.68
CA ASP A 36 -4.83 19.36 -24.84
C ASP A 36 -5.22 17.91 -25.16
N ALA A 37 -5.24 17.54 -26.45
CA ALA A 37 -5.49 16.15 -26.83
C ALA A 37 -4.43 15.14 -26.35
N LEU A 38 -3.18 15.55 -26.09
CA LEU A 38 -2.16 14.67 -25.49
C LEU A 38 -2.33 14.58 -23.97
N LEU A 39 -2.70 15.69 -23.32
CA LEU A 39 -3.02 15.71 -21.90
C LEU A 39 -4.27 14.86 -21.60
N ASP A 40 -5.26 14.87 -22.49
CA ASP A 40 -6.44 14.00 -22.41
C ASP A 40 -6.05 12.52 -22.45
N ILE A 41 -5.12 12.12 -23.32
CA ILE A 41 -4.61 10.73 -23.36
C ILE A 41 -3.97 10.35 -22.02
N ILE A 42 -3.16 11.25 -21.44
CA ILE A 42 -2.55 11.02 -20.14
C ILE A 42 -3.64 10.86 -19.08
N SER A 43 -4.60 11.78 -19.02
CA SER A 43 -5.72 11.76 -18.06
C SER A 43 -6.55 10.49 -18.17
N VAL A 44 -6.95 10.11 -19.39
CA VAL A 44 -7.71 8.88 -19.65
C VAL A 44 -6.94 7.66 -19.18
N ASN A 45 -5.63 7.58 -19.37
CA ASN A 45 -4.86 6.40 -18.95
C ASN A 45 -4.54 6.34 -17.44
N SER A 46 -4.94 7.34 -16.65
CA SER A 46 -4.73 7.35 -15.19
C SER A 46 -5.34 6.13 -14.50
N TYR A 47 -6.48 5.60 -14.97
CA TYR A 47 -7.09 4.40 -14.38
C TYR A 47 -6.21 3.15 -14.56
N VAL A 48 -5.49 3.03 -15.68
CA VAL A 48 -4.55 1.91 -15.94
C VAL A 48 -3.27 2.10 -15.13
N ARG A 49 -2.73 3.32 -15.08
CA ARG A 49 -1.53 3.65 -14.29
C ARG A 49 -1.72 3.35 -12.81
N TYR A 50 -2.86 3.79 -12.29
CA TYR A 50 -3.12 3.76 -10.85
C TYR A 50 -3.98 2.58 -10.41
N ALA A 51 -4.33 1.65 -11.31
CA ALA A 51 -5.02 0.41 -10.93
C ALA A 51 -4.32 -0.34 -9.80
N ASN A 52 -2.98 -0.36 -9.80
CA ASN A 52 -2.16 -1.00 -8.77
C ASN A 52 -1.92 -0.12 -7.52
N TYR A 53 -2.09 1.19 -7.65
CA TYR A 53 -1.98 2.15 -6.54
C TYR A 53 -3.30 2.32 -5.80
N ARG A 54 -4.41 1.94 -6.42
CA ARG A 54 -5.68 1.73 -5.74
C ARG A 54 -5.46 0.56 -4.78
N TYR A 55 -5.13 0.91 -3.55
CA TYR A 55 -5.71 0.22 -2.42
C TYR A 55 -7.20 0.13 -2.76
N ILE A 56 -7.70 -1.09 -2.94
CA ILE A 56 -9.12 -1.29 -3.01
C ILE A 56 -9.59 -0.83 -1.63
N VAL A 57 -10.01 0.44 -1.52
CA VAL A 57 -11.08 0.82 -0.61
C VAL A 57 -12.22 -0.04 -1.11
N LYS A 58 -12.24 -1.30 -0.66
CA LYS A 58 -13.38 -2.16 -0.88
C LYS A 58 -14.49 -1.35 -0.28
N GLN A 59 -15.41 -0.96 -1.17
CA GLN A 59 -16.69 -0.38 -0.83
C GLN A 59 -17.12 -1.01 0.49
N LYS A 60 -17.12 -0.22 1.57
CA LYS A 60 -17.27 -0.70 2.95
C LYS A 60 -18.41 -1.71 3.02
N SER A 61 -18.08 -2.99 2.88
CA SER A 61 -18.92 -4.04 3.37
C SER A 61 -18.73 -3.97 4.88
N SER A 62 -19.76 -4.22 5.68
CA SER A 62 -19.69 -4.13 7.14
C SER A 62 -18.71 -5.13 7.81
N LEU A 63 -17.79 -5.71 7.04
CA LEU A 63 -17.00 -6.92 7.27
C LEU A 63 -15.57 -6.83 6.74
N ASP A 64 -15.26 -5.86 5.89
CA ASP A 64 -13.86 -5.54 5.53
C ASP A 64 -13.12 -4.85 6.69
N ASP A 65 -13.85 -4.40 7.72
CA ASP A 65 -13.32 -3.66 8.88
C ASP A 65 -12.50 -4.52 9.87
N ILE A 66 -12.52 -5.86 9.73
CA ILE A 66 -11.75 -6.79 10.59
C ILE A 66 -10.37 -7.07 10.03
N ASN A 67 -10.18 -6.90 8.72
CA ASN A 67 -8.81 -6.76 8.23
C ASN A 67 -8.31 -5.43 8.81
N PRO A 68 -7.18 -5.40 9.53
CA PRO A 68 -6.51 -4.16 9.82
C PRO A 68 -6.38 -3.47 8.48
N ILE A 69 -7.10 -2.36 8.31
CA ILE A 69 -6.84 -1.53 7.15
C ILE A 69 -5.45 -1.04 7.46
N ASN A 70 -4.48 -1.54 6.70
CA ASN A 70 -3.09 -1.15 6.77
C ASN A 70 -3.02 0.31 6.27
N ASN A 71 -3.56 1.21 7.09
CA ASN A 71 -3.72 2.63 6.87
C ASN A 71 -2.38 3.29 7.21
N LYS A 72 -1.33 2.75 6.58
CA LYS A 72 0.01 3.31 6.60
C LYS A 72 -0.09 4.62 5.85
N LYS A 73 -0.43 5.69 6.56
CA LYS A 73 -0.55 7.06 6.03
C LYS A 73 0.72 7.47 5.30
N TRP A 74 1.87 7.04 5.81
CA TRP A 74 3.15 7.21 5.12
C TRP A 74 3.19 6.53 3.73
N LYS A 75 2.58 5.36 3.57
CA LYS A 75 2.51 4.63 2.29
C LYS A 75 1.53 5.28 1.32
N GLU A 76 0.41 5.79 1.82
CA GLU A 76 -0.52 6.60 1.03
C GLU A 76 0.16 7.87 0.51
N ARG A 77 0.86 8.59 1.39
CA ARG A 77 1.66 9.78 1.06
C ARG A 77 2.66 9.49 -0.06
N ILE A 78 3.40 8.39 0.02
CA ILE A 78 4.36 7.99 -1.02
C ILE A 78 3.65 7.76 -2.35
N ASN A 79 2.56 6.98 -2.33
CA ASN A 79 1.82 6.66 -3.54
C ASN A 79 1.27 7.93 -4.21
N ASP A 80 0.73 8.87 -3.44
CA ASP A 80 0.16 10.12 -3.97
C ASP A 80 1.23 11.05 -4.56
N GLU A 81 2.38 11.16 -3.90
CA GLU A 81 3.50 11.94 -4.41
C GLU A 81 4.08 11.31 -5.69
N PHE A 82 4.16 9.97 -5.76
CA PHE A 82 4.56 9.28 -6.98
C PHE A 82 3.56 9.45 -8.13
N LYS A 83 2.25 9.54 -7.85
CA LYS A 83 1.27 9.92 -8.89
C LYS A 83 1.62 11.28 -9.48
N SER A 84 1.88 12.28 -8.62
CA SER A 84 2.28 13.63 -9.06
C SER A 84 3.57 13.63 -9.89
N ILE A 85 4.58 12.85 -9.49
CA ILE A 85 5.83 12.68 -10.26
C ILE A 85 5.56 12.09 -11.65
N ILE A 86 4.72 11.06 -11.74
CA ILE A 86 4.34 10.41 -13.00
C ILE A 86 3.61 11.40 -13.91
N GLU A 87 2.59 12.09 -13.41
CA GLU A 87 1.81 13.06 -14.19
C GLU A 87 2.70 14.18 -14.74
N SER A 88 3.60 14.70 -13.90
CA SER A 88 4.55 15.74 -14.28
C SER A 88 5.50 15.26 -15.39
N SER A 89 6.07 14.07 -15.23
CA SER A 89 6.99 13.48 -16.22
C SER A 89 6.28 13.21 -17.55
N LEU A 90 5.08 12.63 -17.53
CA LEU A 90 4.30 12.36 -18.74
C LEU A 90 3.90 13.65 -19.46
N THR A 91 3.53 14.69 -18.72
CA THR A 91 3.19 16.01 -19.27
C THR A 91 4.40 16.64 -19.99
N LEU A 92 5.57 16.61 -19.35
CA LEU A 92 6.82 17.07 -19.95
C LEU A 92 7.20 16.24 -21.19
N PHE A 93 7.03 14.92 -21.12
CA PHE A 93 7.27 14.04 -22.25
C PHE A 93 6.33 14.34 -23.43
N ALA A 94 5.04 14.53 -23.17
CA ALA A 94 4.06 14.91 -24.20
C ALA A 94 4.46 16.21 -24.91
N SER A 95 4.97 17.20 -24.16
CA SER A 95 5.50 18.44 -24.75
C SER A 95 6.68 18.17 -25.69
N LYS A 96 7.63 17.32 -25.28
CA LYS A 96 8.77 16.92 -26.11
C LYS A 96 8.31 16.18 -27.37
N LEU A 97 7.38 15.24 -27.23
CA LEU A 97 6.82 14.46 -28.34
C LEU A 97 6.06 15.35 -29.33
N ASN A 98 5.32 16.35 -28.84
CA ASN A 98 4.61 17.30 -29.68
C ASN A 98 5.57 18.11 -30.55
N LYS A 99 6.66 18.62 -29.95
CA LYS A 99 7.71 19.39 -30.63
C LYS A 99 8.57 18.59 -31.61
N LEU A 100 8.52 17.25 -31.55
CA LEU A 100 9.32 16.40 -32.42
C LEU A 100 8.81 16.46 -33.87
N ASN A 101 9.66 16.82 -34.82
CA ASN A 101 9.30 16.92 -36.25
C ASN A 101 9.23 15.57 -36.98
N CYS A 102 8.99 14.47 -36.26
CA CYS A 102 8.99 13.10 -36.80
C CYS A 102 7.64 12.42 -36.57
N GLY A 103 7.18 11.70 -37.60
CA GLY A 103 5.93 10.94 -37.63
C GLY A 103 4.66 11.77 -37.59
N SER A 104 3.55 11.11 -37.87
CA SER A 104 2.21 11.69 -37.90
C SER A 104 1.65 11.94 -36.51
N TRP A 105 0.63 12.80 -36.44
CA TRP A 105 -0.09 13.05 -35.19
C TRP A 105 -0.74 11.80 -34.61
N GLY A 106 -1.27 10.91 -35.47
CA GLY A 106 -1.84 9.63 -35.06
C GLY A 106 -0.80 8.74 -34.38
N GLU A 107 0.39 8.62 -34.95
CA GLU A 107 1.49 7.83 -34.39
C GLU A 107 1.99 8.38 -33.04
N LYS A 108 2.03 9.72 -32.88
CA LYS A 108 2.35 10.35 -31.58
C LYS A 108 1.30 10.02 -30.52
N LYS A 109 0.02 10.11 -30.86
CA LYS A 109 -1.09 9.76 -29.94
C LYS A 109 -1.03 8.30 -29.53
N GLU A 110 -0.83 7.40 -30.48
CA GLU A 110 -0.71 5.96 -30.23
C GLU A 110 0.49 5.64 -29.34
N PHE A 111 1.65 6.24 -29.63
CA PHE A 111 2.84 6.08 -28.81
C PHE A 111 2.63 6.58 -27.38
N LEU A 112 2.06 7.78 -27.22
CA LEU A 112 1.77 8.34 -25.91
C LEU A 112 0.75 7.49 -25.15
N ALA A 113 -0.26 6.93 -25.81
CA ALA A 113 -1.23 6.04 -25.19
C ALA A 113 -0.57 4.78 -24.62
N ALA A 114 0.37 4.17 -25.34
CA ALA A 114 1.12 3.01 -24.84
C ALA A 114 2.03 3.36 -23.65
N ILE A 115 2.73 4.49 -23.72
CA ILE A 115 3.65 4.96 -22.66
C ILE A 115 2.88 5.37 -21.40
N SER A 116 1.88 6.23 -21.54
CA SER A 116 1.05 6.72 -20.44
C SER A 116 0.12 5.64 -19.87
N GLY A 117 -0.05 4.50 -20.54
CA GLY A 117 -0.74 3.33 -20.02
C GLY A 117 0.23 2.33 -19.36
N GLU A 118 0.29 1.12 -19.91
CA GLU A 118 0.95 -0.05 -19.30
C GLU A 118 2.44 0.16 -18.98
N VAL A 119 3.16 0.97 -19.76
CA VAL A 119 4.60 1.19 -19.52
C VAL A 119 4.82 2.00 -18.24
N SER A 120 4.21 3.17 -18.12
CA SER A 120 4.33 4.03 -16.92
C SER A 120 3.65 3.44 -15.68
N SER A 121 2.64 2.56 -15.84
CA SER A 121 2.07 1.76 -14.74
C SER A 121 3.12 0.92 -14.01
N ASN A 122 4.23 0.58 -14.66
CA ASN A 122 5.19 -0.40 -14.17
C ASN A 122 6.62 0.16 -14.06
N TYR A 123 7.02 1.12 -14.90
CA TYR A 123 8.42 1.54 -14.99
C TYR A 123 8.60 3.02 -15.40
N PRO A 124 9.65 3.70 -14.92
CA PRO A 124 10.49 3.35 -13.78
C PRO A 124 9.76 3.56 -12.42
N PHE A 125 8.67 4.33 -12.44
CA PHE A 125 8.07 4.92 -11.26
C PHE A 125 7.59 3.90 -10.24
N LYS A 126 6.85 2.87 -10.66
CA LYS A 126 6.34 1.85 -9.74
C LYS A 126 7.46 1.07 -9.05
N ILE A 127 8.54 0.76 -9.77
CA ILE A 127 9.71 0.11 -9.15
C ILE A 127 10.32 0.99 -8.07
N ILE A 128 10.53 2.27 -8.35
CA ILE A 128 11.11 3.19 -7.38
C ILE A 128 10.18 3.36 -6.17
N ASN A 129 8.87 3.51 -6.42
CA ASN A 129 7.84 3.57 -5.39
C ASN A 129 7.87 2.34 -4.46
N ASP A 130 7.82 1.13 -5.05
CA ASP A 130 7.83 -0.13 -4.30
C ASP A 130 9.13 -0.31 -3.49
N LEU A 131 10.26 0.17 -4.01
CA LEU A 131 11.55 0.14 -3.31
C LEU A 131 11.59 1.06 -2.10
N ILE A 132 11.07 2.28 -2.22
CA ILE A 132 11.00 3.22 -1.10
C ILE A 132 10.12 2.62 0.01
N ILE A 133 8.97 2.08 -0.36
CA ILE A 133 8.06 1.41 0.57
C ILE A 133 8.76 0.25 1.29
N ASP A 134 9.46 -0.62 0.56
CA ASP A 134 10.19 -1.76 1.12
C ASP A 134 11.30 -1.33 2.10
N ILE A 135 12.02 -0.23 1.79
CA ILE A 135 13.08 0.26 2.68
C ILE A 135 12.50 0.86 3.96
N ILE A 136 11.43 1.65 3.84
CA ILE A 136 10.75 2.22 5.01
C ILE A 136 10.22 1.09 5.90
N ASP A 137 9.56 0.09 5.32
CA ASP A 137 9.06 -1.07 6.06
C ASP A 137 10.20 -1.79 6.79
N LYS A 138 11.30 -2.12 6.09
CA LYS A 138 12.39 -2.93 6.64
C LYS A 138 13.24 -2.18 7.68
N LYS A 139 13.59 -0.93 7.41
CA LYS A 139 14.59 -0.20 8.19
C LYS A 139 14.00 0.76 9.22
N ILE A 140 12.75 1.20 9.03
CA ILE A 140 12.19 2.32 9.79
C ILE A 140 11.00 1.85 10.61
N ALA A 141 9.97 1.30 9.97
CA ALA A 141 8.73 0.91 10.62
C ALA A 141 8.98 -0.03 11.82
N ASN A 142 9.80 -1.06 11.63
CA ASN A 142 10.13 -2.02 12.69
C ASN A 142 10.86 -1.37 13.89
N VAL A 143 11.74 -0.41 13.65
CA VAL A 143 12.51 0.28 14.69
C VAL A 143 11.59 1.20 15.50
N VAL A 144 10.74 1.96 14.81
CA VAL A 144 9.77 2.86 15.43
C VAL A 144 8.75 2.07 16.24
N LEU A 145 8.20 1.00 15.67
CA LEU A 145 7.26 0.11 16.35
C LEU A 145 7.87 -0.49 17.64
N SER A 146 9.08 -1.06 17.54
CA SER A 146 9.76 -1.66 18.69
C SER A 146 10.04 -0.64 19.81
N HIS A 147 10.30 0.63 19.44
CA HIS A 147 10.48 1.69 20.41
C HIS A 147 9.17 2.11 21.07
N ALA A 148 8.11 2.28 20.26
CA ALA A 148 6.77 2.60 20.75
C ALA A 148 6.26 1.56 21.76
N GLU A 149 6.46 0.26 21.47
CA GLU A 149 6.07 -0.81 22.38
C GLU A 149 6.79 -0.75 23.73
N LYS A 150 8.11 -0.53 23.72
CA LYS A 150 8.88 -0.35 24.97
C LYS A 150 8.39 0.84 25.77
N THR A 151 8.13 1.96 25.10
CA THR A 151 7.59 3.16 25.76
C THR A 151 6.21 2.91 26.35
N ILE A 152 5.35 2.18 25.65
CA ILE A 152 4.04 1.78 26.19
C ILE A 152 4.20 0.91 27.43
N GLU A 153 5.09 -0.09 27.41
CA GLU A 153 5.37 -0.94 28.58
C GLU A 153 5.93 -0.11 29.75
N ASP A 154 6.80 0.87 29.50
CA ASP A 154 7.34 1.77 30.52
C ASP A 154 6.26 2.69 31.13
N ILE A 155 5.32 3.18 30.32
CA ILE A 155 4.19 4.01 30.79
C ILE A 155 3.25 3.17 31.66
N ILE A 156 2.93 1.94 31.24
CA ILE A 156 2.07 1.02 32.02
C ILE A 156 2.70 0.73 33.39
N ASN A 157 4.03 0.55 33.43
CA ASN A 157 4.75 0.28 34.68
C ASN A 157 4.97 1.52 35.55
N ASN A 158 4.68 2.73 35.05
CA ASN A 158 4.90 4.00 35.75
C ASN A 158 3.64 4.86 35.75
N SER A 159 2.88 4.82 36.86
CA SER A 159 1.59 5.50 37.02
C SER A 159 1.62 7.03 36.89
N CYS A 160 2.80 7.65 36.80
CA CYS A 160 2.96 9.10 36.66
C CYS A 160 3.13 9.57 35.20
N ARG A 161 3.27 8.68 34.22
CA ARG A 161 3.50 9.06 32.80
C ARG A 161 2.19 9.06 32.02
N SER A 162 2.03 10.07 31.16
CA SER A 162 0.87 10.17 30.26
C SER A 162 1.12 9.43 28.95
N TYR A 163 0.08 8.78 28.42
CA TYR A 163 0.10 8.22 27.07
C TYR A 163 0.31 9.28 25.97
N ASP A 164 0.01 10.56 26.25
CA ASP A 164 0.25 11.66 25.32
C ASP A 164 1.74 11.85 24.99
N GLU A 165 2.66 11.32 25.81
CA GLU A 165 4.09 11.31 25.50
C GLU A 165 4.40 10.57 24.19
N LEU A 166 3.57 9.60 23.79
CA LEU A 166 3.74 8.86 22.54
C LEU A 166 3.61 9.76 21.30
N TYR A 167 2.79 10.82 21.35
CA TYR A 167 2.71 11.80 20.27
C TYR A 167 4.00 12.57 20.04
N LYS A 168 4.90 12.60 21.03
CA LYS A 168 6.24 13.21 20.89
C LYS A 168 7.29 12.16 20.56
N ILE A 169 7.28 11.05 21.28
CA ILE A 169 8.32 10.01 21.20
C ILE A 169 8.31 9.31 19.84
N ILE A 170 7.13 9.01 19.28
CA ILE A 170 7.03 8.29 18.01
C ILE A 170 7.54 9.14 16.83
N PRO A 171 7.06 10.38 16.61
CA PRO A 171 7.62 11.25 15.57
C PRO A 171 9.11 11.55 15.77
N GLN A 172 9.54 11.80 17.02
CA GLN A 172 10.96 11.97 17.32
C GLN A 172 11.77 10.74 16.87
N LYS A 173 11.30 9.54 17.20
CA LYS A 173 12.02 8.32 16.86
C LYS A 173 12.04 8.04 15.36
N ALA A 174 10.93 8.32 14.68
CA ALA A 174 10.84 8.24 13.24
C ALA A 174 11.84 9.20 12.59
N GLY A 175 11.86 10.46 13.01
CA GLY A 175 12.82 11.47 12.56
C GLY A 175 14.28 11.06 12.79
N GLU A 176 14.63 10.64 14.00
CA GLU A 176 15.98 10.12 14.32
C GLU A 176 16.38 8.96 13.40
N THR A 177 15.47 8.01 13.18
CA THR A 177 15.75 6.81 12.39
C THR A 177 15.88 7.13 10.91
N LEU A 178 15.07 8.07 10.40
CA LEU A 178 15.14 8.57 9.03
C LEU A 178 16.42 9.37 8.76
N ILE A 179 16.86 10.18 9.73
CA ILE A 179 18.01 11.09 9.59
C ILE A 179 19.36 10.39 9.83
N LYS A 180 19.38 9.23 10.53
CA LYS A 180 20.61 8.44 10.74
C LYS A 180 21.38 8.27 9.45
N GLU A 181 22.64 8.68 9.47
CA GLU A 181 23.48 8.79 8.27
C GLU A 181 23.60 7.47 7.50
N ASP A 182 23.76 6.34 8.20
CA ASP A 182 23.76 5.00 7.59
C ASP A 182 22.42 4.62 6.94
N SER A 183 21.31 5.09 7.51
CA SER A 183 19.97 4.85 6.98
C SER A 183 19.73 5.70 5.74
N ARG A 184 20.12 6.98 5.79
CA ARG A 184 20.09 7.92 4.67
C ARG A 184 20.97 7.48 3.52
N LEU A 185 22.26 7.24 3.76
CA LEU A 185 23.22 6.81 2.74
C LEU A 185 22.84 5.44 2.18
N GLY A 186 22.41 4.50 3.03
CA GLY A 186 21.93 3.20 2.59
C GLY A 186 20.69 3.30 1.69
N LEU A 187 19.80 4.24 1.97
CA LEU A 187 18.59 4.50 1.18
C LEU A 187 18.92 5.16 -0.16
N ILE A 188 19.76 6.21 -0.15
CA ILE A 188 20.25 6.88 -1.35
C ILE A 188 20.97 5.87 -2.25
N ASN A 189 21.91 5.09 -1.70
CA ASN A 189 22.68 4.11 -2.46
C ASN A 189 21.78 3.02 -3.05
N ASN A 190 20.77 2.55 -2.31
CA ASN A 190 19.85 1.54 -2.80
C ASN A 190 18.96 2.07 -3.93
N ILE A 191 18.41 3.28 -3.78
CA ILE A 191 17.58 3.91 -4.82
C ILE A 191 18.44 4.19 -6.06
N ALA A 192 19.61 4.81 -5.90
CA ALA A 192 20.53 5.12 -6.99
C ALA A 192 21.00 3.84 -7.71
N HIS A 193 21.34 2.78 -6.96
CA HIS A 193 21.71 1.49 -7.53
C HIS A 193 20.57 0.90 -8.37
N LYS A 194 19.33 0.97 -7.88
CA LYS A 194 18.17 0.43 -8.59
C LYS A 194 17.78 1.25 -9.81
N ILE A 195 17.89 2.58 -9.75
CA ILE A 195 17.75 3.46 -10.90
C ILE A 195 18.82 3.11 -11.95
N SER A 196 20.07 2.92 -11.54
CA SER A 196 21.17 2.52 -12.43
C SER A 196 20.97 1.13 -13.04
N GLU A 197 20.56 0.14 -12.25
CA GLU A 197 20.20 -1.20 -12.73
C GLU A 197 19.04 -1.13 -13.73
N PHE A 198 18.02 -0.33 -13.42
CA PHE A 198 16.91 -0.10 -14.33
C PHE A 198 17.41 0.52 -15.62
N HIS A 199 18.22 1.58 -15.57
CA HIS A 199 18.80 2.22 -16.75
C HIS A 199 19.55 1.24 -17.67
N LYS A 200 20.36 0.33 -17.10
CA LYS A 200 21.07 -0.70 -17.88
C LYS A 200 20.12 -1.70 -18.57
N LYS A 201 18.95 -1.94 -17.98
CA LYS A 201 17.96 -2.91 -18.47
C LYS A 201 16.77 -2.25 -19.19
N GLN A 202 16.65 -0.91 -19.14
CA GLN A 202 15.45 -0.14 -19.50
C GLN A 202 15.07 -0.34 -20.96
N TYR A 203 16.08 -0.34 -21.85
CA TYR A 203 15.89 -0.45 -23.28
C TYR A 203 15.16 -1.74 -23.61
N ARG A 204 15.65 -2.88 -23.14
CA ARG A 204 15.06 -4.21 -23.42
C ARG A 204 13.64 -4.36 -22.86
N TYR A 205 13.36 -3.76 -21.70
CA TYR A 205 12.03 -3.89 -21.06
C TYR A 205 10.97 -3.03 -21.75
N ILE A 206 11.26 -1.75 -21.97
CA ILE A 206 10.36 -0.82 -22.66
C ILE A 206 10.13 -1.33 -24.09
N GLU A 207 11.18 -1.75 -24.78
CA GLU A 207 11.12 -2.36 -26.10
C GLU A 207 10.17 -3.58 -26.15
N LYS A 208 10.32 -4.52 -25.20
CA LYS A 208 9.46 -5.73 -25.13
C LYS A 208 7.98 -5.39 -24.92
N LYS A 209 7.68 -4.34 -24.15
CA LYS A 209 6.30 -3.89 -23.92
C LYS A 209 5.74 -3.20 -25.16
N LEU A 210 6.51 -2.31 -25.77
CA LEU A 210 6.09 -1.54 -26.94
C LEU A 210 5.96 -2.36 -28.22
N LYS A 211 6.72 -3.46 -28.37
CA LYS A 211 6.57 -4.44 -29.47
C LYS A 211 5.15 -4.99 -29.64
N ARG A 212 4.32 -4.93 -28.59
CA ARG A 212 2.92 -5.38 -28.63
C ARG A 212 1.99 -4.37 -29.30
N TYR A 213 2.39 -3.11 -29.35
CA TYR A 213 1.58 -2.00 -29.82
C TYR A 213 1.97 -1.59 -31.25
N PHE A 214 3.26 -1.58 -31.56
CA PHE A 214 3.75 -1.15 -32.86
C PHE A 214 5.07 -1.82 -33.25
N ASN A 215 5.42 -1.71 -34.55
CA ASN A 215 6.72 -2.13 -35.05
C ASN A 215 7.78 -1.08 -34.67
N ILE A 216 8.37 -1.30 -33.49
CA ILE A 216 9.39 -0.43 -32.88
C ILE A 216 10.66 -0.22 -33.73
N ALA A 217 10.93 -1.08 -34.71
CA ALA A 217 12.12 -0.99 -35.56
C ALA A 217 11.89 -0.08 -36.78
N LYS A 218 10.64 0.36 -36.97
CA LYS A 218 10.27 1.32 -38.03
C LYS A 218 10.27 2.74 -37.49
N MET A 219 10.62 3.67 -38.38
CA MET A 219 10.27 5.07 -38.19
C MET A 219 8.74 5.23 -38.18
N PRO A 220 8.18 6.12 -37.35
CA PRO A 220 8.85 7.06 -36.44
C PRO A 220 9.13 6.49 -35.02
N PHE A 221 8.67 5.27 -34.73
CA PHE A 221 8.65 4.71 -33.37
C PHE A 221 10.03 4.53 -32.73
N ILE A 222 11.07 4.23 -33.54
CA ILE A 222 12.44 4.17 -33.01
C ILE A 222 12.88 5.51 -32.40
N THR A 223 12.58 6.63 -33.08
CA THR A 223 12.87 7.99 -32.59
C THR A 223 12.04 8.33 -31.36
N TYR A 224 10.78 7.88 -31.29
CA TYR A 224 9.93 8.11 -30.11
C TYR A 224 10.45 7.37 -28.88
N ILE A 225 10.93 6.13 -29.07
CA ILE A 225 11.55 5.34 -28.00
C ILE A 225 12.82 6.04 -27.50
N GLU A 226 13.70 6.44 -28.40
CA GLU A 226 14.91 7.19 -28.04
C GLU A 226 14.58 8.47 -27.28
N LEU A 227 13.57 9.24 -27.74
CA LEU A 227 13.10 10.44 -27.07
C LEU A 227 12.61 10.14 -25.65
N TYR A 228 11.82 9.07 -25.47
CA TYR A 228 11.31 8.68 -24.15
C TYR A 228 12.43 8.23 -23.22
N LEU A 229 13.39 7.45 -23.71
CA LEU A 229 14.55 7.00 -22.93
C LEU A 229 15.44 8.16 -22.49
N ASN A 230 15.68 9.12 -23.38
CA ASN A 230 16.41 10.35 -23.06
C ASN A 230 15.63 11.17 -22.04
N HIS A 231 14.31 11.31 -22.21
CA HIS A 231 13.45 11.96 -21.23
C HIS A 231 13.56 11.33 -19.84
N LEU A 232 13.55 9.98 -19.74
CA LEU A 232 13.73 9.32 -18.44
C LEU A 232 15.13 9.57 -17.86
N ALA A 233 16.17 9.47 -18.68
CA ALA A 233 17.56 9.69 -18.25
C ALA A 233 17.78 11.11 -17.70
N GLU A 234 17.27 12.13 -18.39
CA GLU A 234 17.33 13.53 -17.95
C GLU A 234 16.61 13.78 -16.61
N ASN A 235 15.61 12.96 -16.27
CA ASN A 235 14.79 13.18 -15.08
C ASN A 235 15.18 12.29 -13.89
N TYR A 236 16.14 11.37 -14.01
CA TYR A 236 16.47 10.45 -12.92
C TYR A 236 17.02 11.13 -11.67
N ASP A 237 17.89 12.13 -11.82
CA ASP A 237 18.41 12.88 -10.67
C ASP A 237 17.27 13.62 -9.95
N SER A 238 16.34 14.22 -10.72
CA SER A 238 15.14 14.83 -10.15
C SER A 238 14.25 13.81 -9.44
N MET A 239 14.03 12.62 -10.01
CA MET A 239 13.27 11.55 -9.36
C MET A 239 13.93 11.06 -8.06
N LEU A 240 15.26 10.93 -8.06
CA LEU A 240 16.03 10.55 -6.87
C LEU A 240 15.89 11.62 -5.78
N MET A 241 16.06 12.89 -6.13
CA MET A 241 15.92 14.01 -5.19
C MET A 241 14.51 14.09 -4.60
N LYS A 242 13.46 14.01 -5.44
CA LYS A 242 12.07 13.97 -4.96
C LYS A 242 11.78 12.77 -4.06
N SER A 243 12.39 11.62 -4.36
CA SER A 243 12.27 10.43 -3.51
C SER A 243 12.88 10.66 -2.12
N ILE A 244 14.02 11.36 -2.06
CA ILE A 244 14.69 11.73 -0.80
C ILE A 244 13.86 12.78 -0.03
N GLU A 245 13.37 13.82 -0.70
CA GLU A 245 12.49 14.84 -0.10
C GLU A 245 11.23 14.22 0.50
N LEU A 246 10.61 13.29 -0.23
CA LEU A 246 9.44 12.53 0.21
C LEU A 246 9.71 11.81 1.54
N LEU A 247 10.87 11.18 1.67
CA LEU A 247 11.26 10.49 2.90
C LEU A 247 11.38 11.44 4.10
N TYR A 248 11.98 12.62 3.88
CA TYR A 248 12.06 13.65 4.92
C TYR A 248 10.68 14.20 5.30
N SER A 249 9.80 14.36 4.31
CA SER A 249 8.43 14.82 4.55
C SER A 249 7.66 13.85 5.45
N ILE A 250 7.83 12.53 5.26
CA ILE A 250 7.20 11.49 6.08
C ILE A 250 7.65 11.59 7.54
N GLY A 251 8.94 11.83 7.78
CA GLY A 251 9.49 11.99 9.14
C GLY A 251 9.05 13.26 9.86
N SER A 252 8.56 14.24 9.10
CA SER A 252 8.08 15.52 9.63
C SER A 252 6.55 15.55 9.80
N ASP A 253 5.85 14.56 9.25
CA ASP A 253 4.40 14.42 9.33
C ASP A 253 4.04 13.48 10.49
N ASN A 254 3.38 14.04 11.50
CA ASN A 254 2.99 13.30 12.70
C ASN A 254 2.00 12.18 12.40
N GLU A 255 1.04 12.36 11.48
CA GLU A 255 0.07 11.32 11.14
C GLU A 255 0.76 10.15 10.45
N CYS A 256 1.67 10.45 9.51
CA CYS A 256 2.53 9.47 8.88
C CYS A 256 3.38 8.72 9.93
N CYS A 257 4.02 9.46 10.85
CA CYS A 257 4.85 8.86 11.89
C CYS A 257 4.06 7.97 12.86
N MET A 258 2.87 8.39 13.28
CA MET A 258 2.01 7.58 14.14
C MET A 258 1.58 6.28 13.44
N SER A 259 1.37 6.31 12.12
CA SER A 259 1.05 5.12 11.33
C SER A 259 2.21 4.11 11.16
N PHE A 260 3.40 4.37 11.73
CA PHE A 260 4.43 3.34 11.90
C PHE A 260 4.16 2.41 13.08
N ALA A 261 3.46 2.90 14.11
CA ALA A 261 3.21 2.16 15.34
C ALA A 261 1.74 1.74 15.49
N PHE A 262 0.82 2.46 14.85
CA PHE A 262 -0.62 2.22 14.96
C PHE A 262 -1.25 1.91 13.60
N ASP A 263 -2.15 0.91 13.59
CA ASP A 263 -3.03 0.57 12.47
C ASP A 263 -4.45 1.06 12.72
N THR A 264 -5.23 1.24 11.66
CA THR A 264 -6.68 1.45 11.81
C THR A 264 -7.41 0.12 11.96
N PHE A 265 -8.14 -0.03 13.07
CA PHE A 265 -8.97 -1.18 13.38
C PHE A 265 -10.36 -0.70 13.82
N LEU A 266 -11.42 -1.09 13.10
CA LEU A 266 -12.79 -0.63 13.33
C LEU A 266 -12.93 0.91 13.47
N GLY A 267 -12.17 1.66 12.68
CA GLY A 267 -12.22 3.13 12.67
C GLY A 267 -11.45 3.82 13.80
N LYS A 268 -10.87 3.08 14.76
CA LYS A 268 -9.92 3.61 15.76
C LYS A 268 -8.50 3.20 15.42
N MET A 269 -7.49 3.93 15.88
CA MET A 269 -6.11 3.47 15.72
C MET A 269 -5.70 2.60 16.92
N MET A 270 -5.10 1.45 16.65
CA MET A 270 -4.61 0.49 17.65
C MET A 270 -3.17 0.14 17.34
N VAL A 271 -2.36 -0.13 18.37
CA VAL A 271 -0.96 -0.59 18.17
C VAL A 271 -0.90 -1.77 17.19
N HIS A 272 -0.03 -1.67 16.17
CA HIS A 272 0.07 -2.60 15.04
C HIS A 272 0.07 -4.07 15.47
N ASN A 273 0.96 -4.45 16.41
CA ASN A 273 1.08 -5.82 16.88
C ASN A 273 -0.19 -6.35 17.58
N LYS A 274 -1.00 -5.46 18.18
CA LYS A 274 -2.28 -5.84 18.78
C LYS A 274 -3.35 -6.01 17.71
N ALA A 275 -3.45 -5.08 16.77
CA ALA A 275 -4.35 -5.19 15.64
C ALA A 275 -4.09 -6.47 14.83
N GLN A 276 -2.82 -6.78 14.54
CA GLN A 276 -2.41 -8.00 13.84
C GLN A 276 -2.75 -9.26 14.63
N LYS A 277 -2.50 -9.30 15.95
CA LYS A 277 -2.87 -10.46 16.78
C LYS A 277 -4.37 -10.72 16.79
N ILE A 278 -5.18 -9.67 16.88
CA ILE A 278 -6.65 -9.80 16.81
C ILE A 278 -7.07 -10.33 15.44
N HIS A 279 -6.49 -9.78 14.37
CA HIS A 279 -6.72 -10.26 13.02
C HIS A 279 -6.37 -11.75 12.86
N ASP A 280 -5.21 -12.18 13.35
CA ASP A 280 -4.80 -13.59 13.34
C ASP A 280 -5.73 -14.48 14.18
N ILE A 281 -6.23 -13.99 15.32
CA ILE A 281 -7.24 -14.70 16.13
C ILE A 281 -8.54 -14.87 15.34
N VAL A 282 -9.03 -13.83 14.66
CA VAL A 282 -10.25 -13.90 13.87
C VAL A 282 -10.06 -14.79 12.64
N LEU A 283 -8.95 -14.65 11.91
CA LEU A 283 -8.62 -15.50 10.77
C LEU A 283 -8.49 -16.95 11.18
N SER A 284 -7.70 -17.28 12.22
CA SER A 284 -7.56 -18.66 12.69
C SER A 284 -8.92 -19.27 13.08
N SER A 285 -9.81 -18.47 13.69
CA SER A 285 -11.15 -18.89 14.08
C SER A 285 -12.15 -18.98 12.92
N THR A 286 -11.87 -18.37 11.77
CA THR A 286 -12.70 -18.44 10.56
C THR A 286 -12.11 -19.31 9.45
N SER A 287 -10.86 -19.74 9.60
CA SER A 287 -10.10 -20.53 8.64
C SER A 287 -10.45 -22.03 8.66
N TYR A 288 -9.58 -22.84 8.05
CA TYR A 288 -9.68 -24.28 7.85
C TYR A 288 -10.29 -25.04 9.03
N TYR A 289 -9.96 -24.69 10.28
CA TYR A 289 -10.47 -25.35 11.48
C TYR A 289 -12.01 -25.34 11.57
N THR A 290 -12.62 -24.16 11.44
CA THR A 290 -14.09 -24.00 11.48
C THR A 290 -14.74 -24.65 10.26
N SER A 291 -14.08 -24.57 9.09
CA SER A 291 -14.56 -25.27 7.89
C SER A 291 -14.49 -26.80 8.01
N PHE A 292 -13.46 -27.33 8.69
CA PHE A 292 -13.22 -28.76 8.87
C PHE A 292 -14.19 -29.35 9.89
N GLU A 293 -14.33 -28.72 11.05
CA GLU A 293 -15.30 -29.13 12.07
C GLU A 293 -16.73 -29.02 11.56
N LEU A 294 -17.05 -27.96 10.80
CA LEU A 294 -18.33 -27.83 10.12
C LEU A 294 -18.53 -28.96 9.10
N LYS A 295 -17.55 -29.25 8.24
CA LYS A 295 -17.62 -30.36 7.27
C LYS A 295 -17.79 -31.72 7.95
N LYS A 296 -17.11 -31.95 9.07
CA LYS A 296 -17.25 -33.17 9.87
C LYS A 296 -18.65 -33.28 10.45
N LEU A 297 -19.15 -32.21 11.06
CA LEU A 297 -20.51 -32.14 11.61
C LEU A 297 -21.57 -32.36 10.52
N LEU A 298 -21.38 -31.77 9.33
CA LEU A 298 -22.24 -32.00 8.16
C LEU A 298 -22.18 -33.46 7.69
N ARG A 299 -20.98 -34.03 7.53
CA ARG A 299 -20.77 -35.40 7.07
C ARG A 299 -21.35 -36.44 8.03
N ASP A 300 -21.07 -36.32 9.32
CA ASP A 300 -21.59 -37.24 10.35
C ASP A 300 -23.13 -37.22 10.37
N SER A 301 -23.73 -36.08 10.02
CA SER A 301 -25.18 -35.90 9.97
C SER A 301 -25.83 -36.46 8.70
N VAL A 302 -25.12 -36.41 7.57
CA VAL A 302 -25.52 -37.12 6.34
C VAL A 302 -25.39 -38.63 6.54
N SER A 303 -24.25 -39.10 7.06
CA SER A 303 -23.99 -40.53 7.30
C SER A 303 -24.95 -41.17 8.30
N SER A 304 -25.47 -40.40 9.27
CA SER A 304 -26.46 -40.88 10.24
C SER A 304 -27.91 -40.79 9.76
N GLY A 305 -28.16 -40.33 8.53
CA GLY A 305 -29.52 -40.22 7.96
C GLY A 305 -30.38 -39.12 8.61
N LYS A 306 -29.76 -38.24 9.42
CA LYS A 306 -30.45 -37.20 10.20
C LYS A 306 -30.82 -35.95 9.39
N ILE A 307 -30.37 -35.86 8.14
CA ILE A 307 -30.61 -34.75 7.19
C ILE A 307 -30.95 -35.35 5.82
N LYS A 308 -32.08 -34.96 5.23
CA LYS A 308 -32.48 -35.37 3.85
C LYS A 308 -32.22 -34.27 2.80
N SER A 309 -32.23 -33.00 3.18
CA SER A 309 -31.92 -31.86 2.31
C SER A 309 -31.59 -30.61 3.13
N PHE A 310 -30.82 -29.67 2.57
CA PHE A 310 -30.59 -28.34 3.15
C PHE A 310 -31.48 -27.30 2.48
N ASP A 311 -32.23 -26.53 3.26
CA ASP A 311 -32.89 -25.30 2.79
C ASP A 311 -32.23 -24.09 3.47
N ILE A 312 -31.64 -23.22 2.65
CA ILE A 312 -30.78 -22.08 3.04
C ILE A 312 -31.60 -20.80 3.22
N SER A 313 -32.90 -20.83 2.93
CA SER A 313 -33.77 -19.63 2.93
C SER A 313 -33.99 -19.01 4.33
N ILE A 314 -33.57 -19.66 5.42
CA ILE A 314 -33.85 -19.23 6.80
C ILE A 314 -32.57 -19.15 7.65
N VAL A 315 -31.61 -18.35 7.20
CA VAL A 315 -30.35 -18.12 7.94
C VAL A 315 -30.44 -16.90 8.88
N ARG A 316 -31.45 -16.03 8.73
CA ARG A 316 -31.76 -15.02 9.75
C ARG A 316 -32.73 -15.61 10.77
N GLY A 317 -32.16 -16.20 11.84
CA GLY A 317 -32.92 -16.83 12.92
C GLY A 317 -33.01 -18.35 12.76
N TYR A 318 -31.90 -19.02 13.05
CA TYR A 318 -31.61 -20.46 12.89
C TYR A 318 -32.81 -21.43 13.08
N ARG A 319 -33.67 -21.57 12.05
CA ARG A 319 -34.62 -22.67 11.90
C ARG A 319 -34.31 -23.38 10.59
N LEU A 320 -33.65 -24.52 10.70
CA LEU A 320 -33.41 -25.43 9.58
C LEU A 320 -34.68 -26.27 9.36
N HIS A 321 -35.33 -26.14 8.20
CA HIS A 321 -36.50 -26.94 7.84
C HIS A 321 -36.05 -28.33 7.33
N GLY A 322 -36.72 -29.40 7.77
CA GLY A 322 -36.43 -30.77 7.32
C GLY A 322 -35.31 -31.53 8.05
N ILE A 323 -34.83 -31.00 9.19
CA ILE A 323 -33.73 -31.60 9.96
C ILE A 323 -34.20 -32.08 11.34
N THR A 324 -33.66 -33.20 11.83
CA THR A 324 -33.93 -33.69 13.20
C THR A 324 -33.59 -32.62 14.25
N GLN A 325 -34.41 -32.55 15.31
CA GLN A 325 -34.25 -31.60 16.42
C GLN A 325 -32.87 -31.71 17.09
N GLU A 326 -32.27 -32.91 17.10
CA GLU A 326 -30.93 -33.17 17.62
C GLU A 326 -29.83 -32.47 16.82
N TYR A 327 -29.92 -32.46 15.49
CA TYR A 327 -28.94 -31.77 14.66
C TYR A 327 -29.06 -30.26 14.80
N CYS A 328 -30.28 -29.71 14.84
CA CYS A 328 -30.46 -28.28 15.10
C CYS A 328 -29.81 -27.87 16.44
N LYS A 329 -29.90 -28.73 17.47
CA LYS A 329 -29.21 -28.53 18.75
C LYS A 329 -27.69 -28.65 18.60
N ALA A 330 -27.16 -29.65 17.89
CA ALA A 330 -25.73 -29.84 17.68
C ALA A 330 -25.08 -28.69 16.91
N PHE A 331 -25.73 -28.24 15.84
CA PHE A 331 -25.29 -27.10 15.03
C PHE A 331 -25.31 -25.79 15.82
N ARG A 332 -26.39 -25.54 16.58
CA ARG A 332 -26.46 -24.38 17.47
C ARG A 332 -25.35 -24.38 18.52
N ARG A 333 -25.10 -25.54 19.16
CA ARG A 333 -23.99 -25.69 20.12
C ARG A 333 -22.62 -25.45 19.47
N PHE A 334 -22.43 -25.87 18.22
CA PHE A 334 -21.19 -25.60 17.49
C PHE A 334 -20.98 -24.09 17.29
N ILE A 335 -22.01 -23.37 16.84
CA ILE A 335 -21.96 -21.90 16.68
C ILE A 335 -21.66 -21.24 18.03
N GLU A 336 -22.46 -21.53 19.06
CA GLU A 336 -22.30 -20.96 20.40
C GLU A 336 -20.89 -21.21 20.97
N ARG A 337 -20.37 -22.43 20.81
CA ARG A 337 -19.00 -22.78 21.25
C ARG A 337 -17.94 -22.01 20.47
N SER A 338 -18.14 -21.81 19.16
CA SER A 338 -17.18 -21.11 18.31
C SER A 338 -17.15 -19.61 18.63
N GLN A 339 -18.33 -19.00 18.83
CA GLN A 339 -18.48 -17.61 19.26
C GLN A 339 -17.83 -17.38 20.62
N LYS A 340 -18.14 -18.23 21.61
CA LYS A 340 -17.57 -18.12 22.96
C LYS A 340 -16.05 -18.30 22.96
N ASN A 341 -15.52 -19.22 22.16
CA ASN A 341 -14.08 -19.41 22.03
C ASN A 341 -13.40 -18.18 21.41
N LEU A 342 -13.99 -17.60 20.37
CA LEU A 342 -13.49 -16.38 19.73
C LEU A 342 -13.49 -15.19 20.71
N GLU A 343 -14.61 -14.98 21.42
CA GLU A 343 -14.75 -13.95 22.44
C GLU A 343 -13.67 -14.06 23.52
N VAL A 344 -13.49 -15.25 24.12
CA VAL A 344 -12.48 -15.49 25.16
C VAL A 344 -11.08 -15.15 24.64
N ARG A 345 -10.70 -15.61 23.44
CA ARG A 345 -9.37 -15.35 22.87
C ARG A 345 -9.12 -13.86 22.61
N ILE A 346 -10.14 -13.14 22.13
CA ILE A 346 -10.04 -11.69 21.89
C ILE A 346 -9.87 -10.94 23.22
N ILE A 347 -10.73 -11.24 24.22
CA ILE A 347 -10.69 -10.59 25.53
C ILE A 347 -9.35 -10.86 26.23
N GLU A 348 -8.86 -12.11 26.22
CA GLU A 348 -7.55 -12.46 26.78
C GLU A 348 -6.40 -11.70 26.08
N CYS A 349 -6.50 -11.49 24.76
CA CYS A 349 -5.49 -10.74 24.01
C CYS A 349 -5.46 -9.25 24.40
N LEU A 350 -6.64 -8.65 24.55
CA LEU A 350 -6.82 -7.23 24.85
C LEU A 350 -6.45 -6.88 26.29
N THR A 351 -6.71 -7.79 27.24
CA THR A 351 -6.50 -7.59 28.69
C THR A 351 -5.07 -7.90 29.17
N ARG A 352 -4.32 -8.78 28.50
CA ARG A 352 -3.00 -9.24 29.00
C ARG A 352 -1.88 -8.20 29.08
N LYS A 353 -2.00 -7.04 28.42
CA LYS A 353 -0.93 -6.01 28.34
C LYS A 353 -1.51 -4.63 27.96
N ASP A 354 -2.48 -4.11 28.71
CA ASP A 354 -3.16 -2.81 28.49
C ASP A 354 -3.10 -2.31 27.04
N THR A 355 -4.06 -2.76 26.24
CA THR A 355 -4.07 -2.39 24.82
C THR A 355 -4.28 -0.89 24.67
N ILE A 356 -3.41 -0.20 23.94
CA ILE A 356 -3.50 1.24 23.72
C ILE A 356 -4.19 1.54 22.39
N ILE A 357 -5.07 2.53 22.41
CA ILE A 357 -5.80 3.02 21.23
C ILE A 357 -5.73 4.55 21.14
N ILE A 358 -5.89 5.09 19.93
CA ILE A 358 -6.18 6.50 19.70
C ILE A 358 -7.68 6.63 19.44
N ASP A 359 -8.37 7.35 20.31
CA ASP A 359 -9.79 7.69 20.18
C ASP A 359 -9.93 9.21 20.14
N ASN A 360 -10.51 9.73 19.05
CA ASN A 360 -10.68 11.17 18.81
C ASN A 360 -9.39 12.01 19.04
N GLY A 361 -8.23 11.46 18.67
CA GLY A 361 -6.94 12.14 18.80
C GLY A 361 -6.35 12.14 20.22
N THR A 362 -6.92 11.35 21.14
CA THR A 362 -6.36 11.12 22.48
C THR A 362 -5.89 9.68 22.60
N ILE A 363 -4.71 9.47 23.19
CA ILE A 363 -4.19 8.12 23.42
C ILE A 363 -4.68 7.63 24.77
N ILE A 364 -5.41 6.52 24.75
CA ILE A 364 -6.04 5.95 25.95
C ILE A 364 -5.85 4.43 26.00
N ALA A 365 -6.01 3.87 27.19
CA ALA A 365 -6.21 2.43 27.32
C ALA A 365 -7.54 2.03 26.65
N CYS A 366 -7.53 0.86 26.01
CA CYS A 366 -8.69 0.27 25.36
C CYS A 366 -9.80 0.08 26.38
N ASP A 367 -10.91 0.78 26.17
CA ASP A 367 -12.04 0.71 27.07
C ASP A 367 -12.91 -0.53 26.81
N LYS A 368 -13.72 -0.89 27.81
CA LYS A 368 -14.61 -2.05 27.71
C LYS A 368 -15.57 -1.95 26.52
N LYS A 369 -16.04 -0.73 26.20
CA LYS A 369 -16.97 -0.47 25.10
C LYS A 369 -16.36 -0.86 23.75
N PHE A 370 -15.11 -0.47 23.50
CA PHE A 370 -14.40 -0.80 22.28
C PHE A 370 -14.03 -2.28 22.24
N MET A 371 -13.67 -2.91 23.38
CA MET A 371 -13.49 -4.37 23.41
C MET A 371 -14.78 -5.12 23.01
N GLU A 372 -15.93 -4.71 23.54
CA GLU A 372 -17.24 -5.27 23.20
C GLU A 372 -17.56 -5.08 21.71
N GLU A 373 -17.21 -3.93 21.13
CA GLU A 373 -17.33 -3.66 19.70
C GLU A 373 -16.46 -4.63 18.86
N ILE A 374 -15.19 -4.79 19.20
CA ILE A 374 -14.27 -5.73 18.54
C ILE A 374 -14.84 -7.15 18.55
N VAL A 375 -15.31 -7.61 19.71
CA VAL A 375 -15.93 -8.93 19.88
C VAL A 375 -17.17 -9.07 19.00
N SER A 376 -18.06 -8.08 19.04
CA SER A 376 -19.31 -8.10 18.28
C SER A 376 -19.07 -8.22 16.76
N TYR A 377 -18.18 -7.38 16.20
CA TYR A 377 -17.82 -7.44 14.79
C TYR A 377 -17.16 -8.78 14.43
N SER A 378 -16.23 -9.25 15.26
CA SER A 378 -15.53 -10.52 15.05
C SER A 378 -16.48 -11.73 15.05
N ILE A 379 -17.44 -11.76 15.98
CA ILE A 379 -18.48 -12.79 16.05
C ILE A 379 -19.37 -12.75 14.80
N LYS A 380 -19.81 -11.56 14.39
CA LYS A 380 -20.63 -11.40 13.19
C LYS A 380 -19.92 -11.93 11.94
N HIS A 381 -18.63 -11.65 11.81
CA HIS A 381 -17.82 -12.17 10.70
C HIS A 381 -17.68 -13.69 10.74
N LEU A 382 -17.49 -14.27 11.93
CA LEU A 382 -17.48 -15.73 12.10
C LEU A 382 -18.81 -16.37 11.64
N GLU A 383 -19.95 -15.80 12.04
CA GLU A 383 -21.26 -16.30 11.63
C GLU A 383 -21.40 -16.30 10.10
N GLU A 384 -21.04 -15.20 9.45
CA GLU A 384 -21.12 -15.10 8.00
C GLU A 384 -20.18 -16.07 7.28
N LYS A 385 -18.98 -16.32 7.83
CA LYS A 385 -18.06 -17.32 7.30
C LYS A 385 -18.63 -18.73 7.43
N ILE A 386 -19.25 -19.06 8.55
CA ILE A 386 -19.96 -20.35 8.73
C ILE A 386 -21.07 -20.48 7.70
N ILE A 387 -21.91 -19.46 7.54
CA ILE A 387 -23.03 -19.42 6.57
C ILE A 387 -22.51 -19.62 5.14
N SER A 388 -21.47 -18.89 4.76
CA SER A 388 -20.87 -19.00 3.42
C SER A 388 -20.28 -20.39 3.17
N SER A 389 -19.69 -21.01 4.19
CA SER A 389 -19.13 -22.37 4.10
C SER A 389 -20.22 -23.43 3.93
N ILE A 390 -21.38 -23.26 4.56
CA ILE A 390 -22.54 -24.15 4.35
C ILE A 390 -23.00 -24.09 2.89
N ARG A 391 -23.12 -22.88 2.33
CA ARG A 391 -23.53 -22.67 0.92
C ARG A 391 -22.61 -23.31 -0.11
N GLN A 392 -21.33 -23.49 0.21
CA GLN A 392 -20.34 -24.07 -0.71
C GLN A 392 -20.23 -25.60 -0.63
N ASN A 393 -20.76 -26.22 0.43
CA ASN A 393 -20.64 -27.66 0.69
C ASN A 393 -21.97 -28.42 0.52
N ILE A 394 -23.00 -27.73 0.05
CA ILE A 394 -24.25 -28.27 -0.51
C ILE A 394 -24.14 -28.09 -2.02
#